data_AF-A0A0A1D0Q1-F1
#
_entry.id   AF-A0A0A1D0Q1-F1
#
_cell.length_a   1.000
_cell.length_b   1.000
_cell.length_c   1.000
_cell.angle_alpha   90.00
_cell.angle_beta   90.00
_cell.angle_gamma   90.00
#
_symmetry.space_group_name_H-M   'P 1'
#
loop_
_entity.id
_entity.type
_entity.pdbx_description
1 polymer ?
#
loop_
_entity_poly.entity_id
_entity_poly.type
_entity_poly.pdbx_seq_one_letter_code
_entity_poly.pdbx_strand_id
1 'polypeptide(L)'
;MIPLATVQGLSTTLGALSGAALADLQALVAAVEGMEPEKSKRILFEAFPDIFDPYAATVSDVSATFYEEIRALSGVKATFDAQTIKTVPPKRWNALVGFGTAPASFEQSAGALMFQVLSGGLTKILTEMSADTIVGNAQQEDVLVGYQRVPSPGCCAFCGLLASRGVSGGGGLQVMGRGVPVEQTRGKRGGQGKGIRPRGTRAIGQDFHDFCKCSSVPVFESNYVQMQEDADKYYDSYRDSADKVNDGLVLESTTTTLKDGTQKNQYAWVDSASGAPKSSKQQTKMILAAMRQDLGVK
;
A
#
# COMPACT_ATOMS: atom_id res chain seq x y z
N MET A 1 -23.49 8.34 0.20
CA MET A 1 -22.71 7.78 -0.92
C MET A 1 -21.64 8.80 -1.30
N ILE A 2 -20.37 8.41 -1.36
CA ILE A 2 -19.28 9.24 -1.87
C ILE A 2 -19.31 9.18 -3.40
N PRO A 3 -19.47 10.30 -4.12
CA PRO A 3 -19.45 10.32 -5.58
C PRO A 3 -18.10 9.87 -6.13
N LEU A 4 -18.12 9.07 -7.20
CA LEU A 4 -16.89 8.64 -7.89
C LEU A 4 -16.06 9.84 -8.36
N ALA A 5 -16.72 10.93 -8.78
CA ALA A 5 -16.08 12.17 -9.23
C ALA A 5 -15.18 12.80 -8.15
N THR A 6 -15.56 12.73 -6.87
CA THR A 6 -14.75 13.23 -5.75
C THR A 6 -13.44 12.45 -5.64
N VAL A 7 -13.52 11.12 -5.75
CA VAL A 7 -12.32 10.25 -5.73
C VAL A 7 -11.45 10.48 -6.97
N GLN A 8 -12.06 10.62 -8.15
CA GLN A 8 -11.36 10.92 -9.39
C GLN A 8 -10.67 12.29 -9.36
N GLY A 9 -11.26 13.29 -8.69
CA GLY A 9 -10.65 14.59 -8.44
C GLY A 9 -9.33 14.44 -7.70
N LEU A 10 -9.31 13.69 -6.59
CA LEU A 10 -8.08 13.35 -5.87
C LEU A 10 -7.08 12.63 -6.78
N SER A 11 -7.48 11.55 -7.45
CA SER A 11 -6.58 10.77 -8.30
C SER A 11 -5.95 11.62 -9.41
N THR A 12 -6.72 12.54 -10.00
CA THR A 12 -6.24 13.45 -11.06
C THR A 12 -5.20 14.42 -10.52
N THR A 13 -5.47 15.05 -9.38
CA THR A 13 -4.53 15.98 -8.73
C THR A 13 -3.24 15.29 -8.32
N LEU A 14 -3.33 14.11 -7.68
CA LEU A 14 -2.15 13.32 -7.31
C LEU A 14 -1.37 12.85 -8.54
N GLY A 15 -2.06 12.49 -9.62
CA GLY A 15 -1.44 12.14 -10.90
C GLY A 15 -0.66 13.32 -11.51
N ALA A 16 -1.21 14.52 -11.47
CA ALA A 16 -0.54 15.74 -11.93
C ALA A 16 0.71 16.06 -11.09
N LEU A 17 0.62 15.96 -9.75
CA LEU A 17 1.76 16.15 -8.85
C LEU A 17 2.86 15.12 -9.10
N SER A 18 2.48 13.85 -9.27
CA SER A 18 3.43 12.79 -9.61
C SER A 18 4.07 13.02 -10.99
N GLY A 19 3.31 13.52 -11.98
CA GLY A 19 3.83 13.84 -13.30
C GLY A 19 4.86 14.97 -13.27
N ALA A 20 4.58 16.05 -12.53
CA ALA A 20 5.50 17.16 -12.33
C ALA A 20 6.78 16.71 -11.59
N ALA A 21 6.64 15.94 -10.51
CA ALA A 21 7.79 15.39 -9.79
C ALA A 21 8.66 14.49 -10.66
N LEU A 22 8.06 13.69 -11.55
CA LEU A 22 8.81 12.86 -12.49
C LEU A 22 9.54 13.67 -13.57
N ALA A 23 8.97 14.80 -14.01
CA ALA A 23 9.63 15.71 -14.93
C ALA A 23 10.86 16.37 -14.28
N ASP A 24 10.74 16.81 -13.02
CA ASP A 24 11.87 17.36 -12.27
C ASP A 24 12.94 16.30 -11.98
N LEU A 25 12.54 15.07 -11.70
CA LEU A 25 13.48 13.95 -11.57
C LEU A 25 14.22 13.68 -12.88
N GLN A 26 13.54 13.73 -14.02
CA GLN A 26 14.17 13.55 -15.32
C GLN A 26 15.20 14.66 -15.57
N ALA A 27 14.88 15.92 -15.25
CA ALA A 27 15.81 17.03 -15.35
C ALA A 27 17.01 16.87 -14.40
N LEU A 28 16.79 16.43 -13.15
CA LEU A 28 17.84 16.18 -12.17
C LEU A 28 18.79 15.06 -12.63
N VAL A 29 18.26 13.95 -13.13
CA VAL A 29 19.07 12.82 -13.65
C VAL A 29 19.87 13.25 -14.86
N ALA A 30 19.24 13.97 -15.81
CA ALA A 30 19.94 14.50 -16.99
C ALA A 30 21.06 15.48 -16.59
N ALA A 31 20.86 16.28 -15.55
CA ALA A 31 21.86 17.23 -15.07
C ALA A 31 23.11 16.56 -14.47
N VAL A 32 23.00 15.32 -13.96
CA VAL A 32 24.13 14.57 -13.39
C VAL A 32 24.68 13.49 -14.33
N GLU A 33 24.08 13.35 -15.52
CA GLU A 33 24.50 12.38 -16.53
C GLU A 33 25.89 12.74 -17.08
N GLY A 34 26.75 11.73 -17.23
CA GLY A 34 28.13 11.91 -17.72
C GLY A 34 29.10 12.54 -16.71
N MET A 35 28.64 12.90 -15.50
CA MET A 35 29.53 13.28 -14.41
C MET A 35 30.24 12.05 -13.81
N GLU A 36 31.30 12.31 -13.04
CA GLU A 36 31.96 11.28 -12.24
C GLU A 36 30.99 10.70 -11.19
N PRO A 37 30.93 9.37 -10.98
CA PRO A 37 29.91 8.73 -10.13
C PRO A 37 29.77 9.29 -8.72
N GLU A 38 30.87 9.55 -8.00
CA GLU A 38 30.81 10.11 -6.65
C GLU A 38 30.30 11.56 -6.65
N LYS A 39 30.66 12.34 -7.68
CA LYS A 39 30.09 13.67 -7.89
C LYS A 39 28.58 13.62 -8.15
N SER A 40 28.11 12.75 -9.06
CA SER A 40 26.67 12.58 -9.33
C SER A 40 25.91 12.19 -8.07
N LYS A 41 26.45 11.21 -7.34
CA LYS A 41 25.86 10.71 -6.08
C LYS A 41 25.74 11.83 -5.05
N ARG A 42 26.81 12.59 -4.78
CA ARG A 42 26.78 13.70 -3.82
C ARG A 42 25.71 14.73 -4.19
N ILE A 43 25.64 15.15 -5.47
CA ILE A 43 24.62 16.10 -5.93
C ILE A 43 23.21 15.56 -5.69
N LEU A 44 22.96 14.28 -5.99
CA LEU A 44 21.66 13.67 -5.74
C LEU A 44 21.33 13.64 -4.24
N PHE A 45 22.27 13.27 -3.36
CA PHE A 45 22.02 13.27 -1.91
C PHE A 45 21.68 14.66 -1.37
N GLU A 46 22.30 15.71 -1.91
CA GLU A 46 22.07 17.10 -1.52
C GLU A 46 20.75 17.64 -2.09
N ALA A 47 20.51 17.47 -3.39
CA ALA A 47 19.39 18.10 -4.09
C ALA A 47 18.05 17.36 -3.94
N PHE A 48 18.07 16.04 -3.73
CA PHE A 48 16.84 15.23 -3.76
C PHE A 48 15.80 15.64 -2.70
N PRO A 49 16.16 15.82 -1.41
CA PRO A 49 15.20 16.28 -0.40
C PRO A 49 14.62 17.66 -0.73
N ASP A 50 15.48 18.61 -1.12
CA ASP A 50 15.07 19.99 -1.41
C ASP A 50 14.09 20.07 -2.59
N ILE A 51 14.28 19.22 -3.60
CA ILE A 51 13.40 19.16 -4.77
C ILE A 51 12.09 18.42 -4.46
N PHE A 52 12.13 17.30 -3.73
CA PHE A 52 10.98 16.39 -3.62
C PHE A 52 10.17 16.48 -2.32
N ASP A 53 10.69 17.06 -1.24
CA ASP A 53 9.89 17.36 -0.04
C ASP A 53 8.71 18.30 -0.34
N PRO A 54 8.83 19.36 -1.17
CA PRO A 54 7.69 20.18 -1.55
C PRO A 54 6.56 19.39 -2.21
N TYR A 55 6.88 18.43 -3.09
CA TYR A 55 5.89 17.54 -3.70
C TYR A 55 5.22 16.64 -2.66
N ALA A 56 6.01 16.05 -1.75
CA ALA A 56 5.49 15.19 -0.69
C ALA A 56 4.55 15.96 0.26
N ALA A 57 4.93 17.18 0.66
CA ALA A 57 4.12 18.06 1.48
C ALA A 57 2.80 18.44 0.77
N THR A 58 2.87 18.83 -0.50
CA THR A 58 1.70 19.20 -1.30
C THR A 58 0.74 18.01 -1.47
N VAL A 59 1.27 16.80 -1.68
CA VAL A 59 0.46 15.57 -1.72
C VAL A 59 -0.26 15.35 -0.40
N SER A 60 0.39 15.60 0.74
CA SER A 60 -0.26 15.53 2.04
C SER A 60 -1.35 16.58 2.21
N ASP A 61 -1.10 17.83 1.84
CA ASP A 61 -2.08 18.92 1.95
C ASP A 61 -3.36 18.64 1.12
N VAL A 62 -3.18 18.15 -0.12
CA VAL A 62 -4.30 17.71 -0.98
C VAL A 62 -5.06 16.55 -0.33
N SER A 63 -4.36 15.60 0.28
CA SER A 63 -4.96 14.41 0.90
C SER A 63 -5.71 14.74 2.20
N ALA A 64 -5.23 15.72 2.98
CA ALA A 64 -5.92 16.25 4.15
C ALA A 64 -7.22 16.97 3.76
N THR A 65 -7.15 17.82 2.72
CA THR A 65 -8.34 18.49 2.17
C THR A 65 -9.39 17.48 1.69
N PHE A 66 -8.95 16.45 0.96
CA PHE A 66 -9.83 15.37 0.53
C PHE A 66 -10.47 14.63 1.71
N TYR A 67 -9.71 14.37 2.78
CA TYR A 67 -10.23 13.72 3.98
C TYR A 67 -11.38 14.52 4.60
N GLU A 68 -11.21 15.84 4.76
CA GLU A 68 -12.24 16.75 5.26
C GLU A 68 -13.48 16.78 4.36
N GLU A 69 -13.29 16.79 3.04
CA GLU A 69 -14.39 16.76 2.07
C GLU A 69 -15.20 15.47 2.20
N ILE A 70 -14.53 14.30 2.23
CA ILE A 70 -15.21 13.01 2.41
C ILE A 70 -15.96 12.97 3.74
N ARG A 71 -15.37 13.50 4.80
CA ARG A 71 -15.98 13.58 6.11
C ARG A 71 -17.24 14.45 6.11
N ALA A 72 -17.18 15.62 5.46
CA ALA A 72 -18.33 16.50 5.28
C ALA A 72 -19.46 15.84 4.46
N LEU A 73 -19.12 15.19 3.34
CA LEU A 73 -20.06 14.43 2.50
C LEU A 73 -20.72 13.26 3.24
N SER A 74 -20.06 12.78 4.30
CA SER A 74 -20.56 11.68 5.14
C SER A 74 -21.43 12.16 6.30
N GLY A 75 -21.65 13.47 6.42
CA GLY A 75 -22.50 14.07 7.45
C GLY A 75 -21.90 14.00 8.86
N VAL A 76 -20.58 13.82 8.99
CA VAL A 76 -19.89 13.85 10.29
C VAL A 76 -19.87 15.30 10.79
N LYS A 77 -20.71 15.60 11.79
CA LYS A 77 -21.06 16.98 12.18
C LYS A 77 -19.99 17.75 12.97
N ALA A 78 -19.09 17.06 13.66
CA ALA A 78 -18.07 17.73 14.46
C ALA A 78 -17.08 18.48 13.55
N THR A 79 -16.50 19.59 13.97
CA THR A 79 -15.37 20.19 13.23
C THR A 79 -14.15 19.28 13.33
N PHE A 80 -13.40 19.14 12.24
CA PHE A 80 -12.15 18.38 12.20
C PHE A 80 -11.15 19.16 11.36
N ASP A 81 -9.92 19.27 11.85
CA ASP A 81 -8.82 19.95 11.21
C ASP A 81 -7.79 18.88 10.82
N ALA A 82 -7.73 18.56 9.53
CA ALA A 82 -6.92 17.46 9.06
C ALA A 82 -5.44 17.80 9.09
N GLN A 83 -4.67 16.96 9.79
CA GLN A 83 -3.24 17.08 9.91
C GLN A 83 -2.52 16.69 8.63
N THR A 84 -1.42 17.37 8.37
CA THR A 84 -0.58 17.19 7.18
C THR A 84 0.83 16.75 7.60
N ILE A 85 1.47 15.94 6.77
CA ILE A 85 2.86 15.53 6.89
C ILE A 85 3.69 16.47 6.02
N LYS A 86 4.53 17.30 6.65
CA LYS A 86 5.26 18.37 5.95
C LYS A 86 6.58 17.95 5.32
N THR A 87 7.20 16.89 5.80
CA THR A 87 8.50 16.43 5.29
C THR A 87 8.58 14.92 5.30
N VAL A 88 9.35 14.37 4.37
CA VAL A 88 9.72 12.96 4.40
C VAL A 88 10.97 12.81 5.26
N PRO A 89 11.08 11.76 6.12
CA PRO A 89 12.30 11.56 6.90
C PRO A 89 13.54 11.49 6.00
N PRO A 90 14.62 12.25 6.26
CA PRO A 90 15.79 12.33 5.36
C PRO A 90 16.42 10.98 5.04
N LYS A 91 16.39 10.04 6.00
CA LYS A 91 16.88 8.66 5.79
C LYS A 91 16.18 7.94 4.64
N ARG A 92 14.92 8.28 4.37
CA ARG A 92 14.11 7.66 3.33
C ARG A 92 14.50 8.17 1.94
N TRP A 93 14.75 9.47 1.78
CA TRP A 93 15.37 10.03 0.58
C TRP A 93 16.77 9.47 0.35
N ASN A 94 17.60 9.47 1.40
CA ASN A 94 18.96 8.96 1.34
C ASN A 94 19.02 7.48 0.93
N ALA A 95 18.08 6.65 1.42
CA ALA A 95 17.98 5.26 1.04
C ALA A 95 17.59 5.11 -0.45
N LEU A 96 16.65 5.92 -0.93
CA LEU A 96 16.25 5.91 -2.34
C LEU A 96 17.39 6.35 -3.25
N VAL A 97 18.04 7.46 -2.94
CA VAL A 97 19.21 7.95 -3.69
C VAL A 97 20.31 6.91 -3.68
N GLY A 98 20.67 6.37 -2.51
CA GLY A 98 21.70 5.34 -2.39
C GLY A 98 21.42 4.09 -3.21
N PHE A 99 20.15 3.68 -3.34
CA PHE A 99 19.75 2.58 -4.22
C PHE A 99 19.79 2.97 -5.70
N GLY A 100 19.30 4.15 -6.05
CA GLY A 100 19.31 4.68 -7.41
C GLY A 100 20.72 4.97 -7.95
N THR A 101 21.70 5.19 -7.08
CA THR A 101 23.12 5.40 -7.41
C THR A 101 23.99 4.21 -7.05
N ALA A 102 23.46 2.99 -7.02
CA ALA A 102 24.28 1.79 -6.88
C ALA A 102 25.24 1.65 -8.09
N PRO A 103 26.37 0.94 -7.98
CA PRO A 103 27.33 0.81 -9.08
C PRO A 103 26.71 0.37 -10.41
N ALA A 104 25.72 -0.52 -10.37
CA ALA A 104 24.98 -0.96 -11.55
C ALA A 104 24.28 0.19 -12.30
N SER A 105 23.84 1.23 -11.60
CA SER A 105 23.23 2.43 -12.18
C SER A 105 24.20 3.32 -12.94
N PHE A 106 25.51 3.02 -12.93
CA PHE A 106 26.54 3.73 -13.68
C PHE A 106 27.13 2.90 -14.82
N GLU A 107 26.64 1.68 -15.05
CA GLU A 107 27.04 0.83 -16.18
C GLU A 107 26.39 1.33 -17.49
N GLN A 108 26.60 0.63 -18.64
CA GLN A 108 26.06 1.07 -19.94
C GLN A 108 24.56 1.38 -19.82
N SER A 109 24.14 2.60 -20.20
CA SER A 109 22.81 3.23 -19.98
C SER A 109 22.53 3.80 -18.57
N ALA A 110 23.58 4.28 -17.89
CA ALA A 110 23.54 4.85 -16.54
C ALA A 110 22.32 5.73 -16.19
N GLY A 111 22.00 6.71 -17.03
CA GLY A 111 20.87 7.62 -16.81
C GLY A 111 19.50 6.92 -16.80
N ALA A 112 19.31 5.91 -17.65
CA ALA A 112 18.04 5.21 -17.78
C ALA A 112 17.72 4.33 -16.56
N LEU A 113 18.70 3.54 -16.09
CA LEU A 113 18.51 2.70 -14.91
C LEU A 113 18.36 3.55 -13.64
N MET A 114 19.19 4.59 -13.49
CA MET A 114 19.07 5.55 -12.39
C MET A 114 17.67 6.19 -12.36
N PHE A 115 17.21 6.71 -13.49
CA PHE A 115 15.86 7.28 -13.59
C PHE A 115 14.78 6.25 -13.26
N GLN A 116 14.87 5.03 -13.78
CA GLN A 116 13.89 3.98 -13.50
C GLN A 116 13.77 3.67 -12.00
N VAL A 117 14.91 3.52 -11.31
CA VAL A 117 14.92 3.22 -9.88
C VAL A 117 14.40 4.39 -9.06
N LEU A 118 14.89 5.61 -9.33
CA LEU A 118 14.48 6.81 -8.61
C LEU A 118 13.00 7.14 -8.84
N SER A 119 12.50 6.99 -10.06
CA SER A 119 11.10 7.27 -10.41
C SER A 119 10.14 6.31 -9.70
N GLY A 120 10.45 5.00 -9.70
CA GLY A 120 9.65 4.02 -8.96
C GLY A 120 9.59 4.32 -7.46
N GLY A 121 10.75 4.63 -6.86
CA GLY A 121 10.80 5.00 -5.44
C GLY A 121 10.10 6.33 -5.12
N LEU A 122 10.26 7.35 -5.96
CA LEU A 122 9.61 8.65 -5.79
C LEU A 122 8.09 8.52 -5.85
N THR A 123 7.55 7.87 -6.88
CA THR A 123 6.09 7.68 -7.01
C THR A 123 5.51 6.88 -5.84
N LYS A 124 6.25 5.88 -5.36
CA LYS A 124 5.89 5.14 -4.14
C LYS A 124 5.84 6.05 -2.92
N ILE A 125 6.85 6.91 -2.71
CA ILE A 125 6.89 7.84 -1.58
C ILE A 125 5.69 8.78 -1.61
N LEU A 126 5.40 9.39 -2.76
CA LEU A 126 4.25 10.28 -2.90
C LEU A 126 2.93 9.54 -2.64
N THR A 127 2.78 8.31 -3.13
CA THR A 127 1.58 7.50 -2.89
C THR A 127 1.40 7.19 -1.40
N GLU A 128 2.48 6.84 -0.70
CA GLU A 128 2.46 6.59 0.74
C GLU A 128 2.17 7.86 1.53
N MET A 129 2.73 9.01 1.15
CA MET A 129 2.42 10.30 1.77
C MET A 129 0.92 10.62 1.74
N SER A 130 0.26 10.39 0.60
CA SER A 130 -1.19 10.55 0.50
C SER A 130 -1.95 9.61 1.44
N ALA A 131 -1.58 8.32 1.41
CA ALA A 131 -2.24 7.30 2.19
C ALA A 131 -2.05 7.47 3.70
N ASP A 132 -0.83 7.77 4.14
CA ASP A 132 -0.49 8.00 5.54
C ASP A 132 -1.18 9.24 6.09
N THR A 133 -1.37 10.28 5.25
CA THR A 133 -2.16 11.45 5.63
C THR A 133 -3.62 11.07 5.88
N ILE A 134 -4.24 10.34 4.95
CA ILE A 134 -5.65 9.91 5.08
C ILE A 134 -5.81 8.97 6.29
N VAL A 135 -4.91 8.00 6.43
CA VAL A 135 -4.93 7.03 7.53
C VAL A 135 -4.69 7.70 8.88
N GLY A 136 -3.69 8.58 8.96
CA GLY A 136 -3.31 9.25 10.20
C GLY A 136 -4.41 10.16 10.73
N ASN A 137 -5.14 10.83 9.83
CA ASN A 137 -6.33 11.61 10.21
C ASN A 137 -7.50 10.71 10.64
N ALA A 138 -7.75 9.66 9.87
CA ALA A 138 -8.81 8.70 10.18
C ALA A 138 -8.59 7.97 11.52
N GLN A 139 -7.34 7.72 11.92
CA GLN A 139 -6.99 7.16 13.23
C GLN A 139 -7.29 8.09 14.42
N GLN A 140 -7.52 9.38 14.17
CA GLN A 140 -7.90 10.35 15.21
C GLN A 140 -9.42 10.37 15.44
N GLU A 141 -10.19 9.58 14.68
CA GLU A 141 -11.66 9.56 14.75
C GLU A 141 -12.23 8.21 15.22
N ASP A 142 -13.23 8.31 16.10
CA ASP A 142 -13.96 7.15 16.63
C ASP A 142 -15.09 6.68 15.70
N VAL A 143 -15.42 7.44 14.65
CA VAL A 143 -16.56 7.19 13.74
C VAL A 143 -16.17 6.47 12.44
N LEU A 144 -14.89 6.14 12.28
CA LEU A 144 -14.37 5.45 11.11
C LEU A 144 -14.75 3.97 11.14
N VAL A 145 -15.39 3.48 10.08
CA VAL A 145 -15.67 2.05 9.89
C VAL A 145 -14.49 1.34 9.27
N GLY A 146 -13.81 2.00 8.34
CA GLY A 146 -12.63 1.45 7.70
C GLY A 146 -12.30 2.18 6.43
N TYR A 147 -11.76 1.43 5.47
CA TYR A 147 -11.31 2.03 4.23
C TYR A 147 -11.61 1.16 3.04
N GLN A 148 -11.84 1.84 1.92
CA GLN A 148 -12.08 1.23 0.63
C GLN A 148 -10.99 1.68 -0.34
N ARG A 149 -10.41 0.71 -1.06
CA ARG A 149 -9.56 1.00 -2.20
C ARG A 149 -10.43 1.21 -3.44
N VAL A 150 -10.19 2.30 -4.16
CA VAL A 150 -10.87 2.59 -5.43
C VAL A 150 -9.83 2.47 -6.54
N PRO A 151 -9.99 1.51 -7.46
CA PRO A 151 -9.08 1.37 -8.59
C PRO A 151 -9.38 2.44 -9.64
N SER A 152 -8.33 2.95 -10.28
CA SER A 152 -8.44 3.79 -11.48
C SER A 152 -8.26 2.95 -12.75
N PRO A 153 -8.70 3.43 -13.92
CA PRO A 153 -8.57 2.71 -15.18
C PRO A 153 -7.12 2.28 -15.44
N GLY A 154 -6.94 1.01 -15.79
CA GLY A 154 -5.62 0.43 -16.04
C GLY A 154 -4.78 0.20 -14.79
N CYS A 155 -5.39 0.05 -13.60
CA CYS A 155 -4.66 -0.40 -12.41
C CYS A 155 -4.17 -1.85 -12.56
N CYS A 156 -3.12 -2.20 -11.82
CA CYS A 156 -2.59 -3.57 -11.83
C CYS A 156 -3.53 -4.55 -11.09
N ALA A 157 -3.36 -5.86 -11.34
CA ALA A 157 -4.17 -6.92 -10.71
C ALA A 157 -4.14 -6.88 -9.18
N PHE A 158 -3.04 -6.40 -8.58
CA PHE A 158 -2.98 -6.24 -7.12
C PHE A 158 -3.87 -5.10 -6.61
N CYS A 159 -3.94 -3.98 -7.33
CA CYS A 159 -4.85 -2.89 -6.98
C CYS A 159 -6.30 -3.36 -7.08
N GLY A 160 -6.63 -4.10 -8.16
CA GLY A 160 -7.93 -4.75 -8.32
C GLY A 160 -8.24 -5.69 -7.15
N LEU A 161 -7.33 -6.59 -6.81
CA LEU A 161 -7.49 -7.51 -5.66
C LEU A 161 -7.75 -6.76 -4.34
N LEU A 162 -7.05 -5.65 -4.09
CA LEU A 162 -7.27 -4.87 -2.88
C LEU A 162 -8.64 -4.17 -2.88
N ALA A 163 -9.07 -3.64 -4.03
CA ALA A 163 -10.40 -3.04 -4.19
C ALA A 163 -11.53 -4.07 -3.98
N SER A 164 -11.34 -5.29 -4.49
CA SER A 164 -12.32 -6.38 -4.43
C SER A 164 -12.60 -6.90 -3.02
N ARG A 165 -11.80 -6.53 -2.02
CA ARG A 165 -11.97 -6.95 -0.62
C ARG A 165 -12.97 -6.11 0.16
N GLY A 166 -13.55 -5.08 -0.46
CA GLY A 166 -14.54 -4.22 0.16
C GLY A 166 -13.96 -3.36 1.30
N VAL A 167 -14.86 -2.87 2.15
CA VAL A 167 -14.49 -2.05 3.30
C VAL A 167 -13.75 -2.94 4.29
N SER A 168 -12.54 -2.52 4.60
CA SER A 168 -11.66 -3.24 5.52
C SER A 168 -11.53 -2.44 6.80
N GLY A 169 -11.84 -3.05 7.95
CA GLY A 169 -11.60 -2.44 9.25
C GLY A 169 -10.10 -2.22 9.45
N GLY A 170 -9.63 -0.99 9.28
CA GLY A 170 -8.21 -0.59 9.37
C GLY A 170 -7.21 -1.26 8.39
N GLY A 171 -7.56 -2.40 7.77
CA GLY A 171 -6.59 -3.39 7.28
C GLY A 171 -6.51 -3.60 5.77
N GLY A 172 -7.25 -2.85 4.96
CA GLY A 172 -7.10 -2.83 3.49
C GLY A 172 -6.29 -1.64 3.00
N LEU A 173 -5.83 -0.80 3.94
CA LEU A 173 -4.83 0.22 3.66
C LEU A 173 -3.42 -0.17 4.08
N GLN A 174 -3.28 -1.12 5.00
CA GLN A 174 -2.01 -1.56 5.56
C GLN A 174 -1.99 -3.08 5.82
N VAL A 175 -0.81 -3.69 5.83
CA VAL A 175 -0.62 -5.08 6.28
C VAL A 175 -0.93 -5.15 7.78
N MET A 176 -2.11 -5.66 8.14
CA MET A 176 -2.43 -5.94 9.54
C MET A 176 -1.66 -7.17 10.03
N GLY A 177 -0.91 -6.98 11.10
CA GLY A 177 -0.32 -8.06 11.85
C GLY A 177 -1.32 -8.84 12.70
N ARG A 178 -0.97 -10.08 13.04
CA ARG A 178 -1.71 -10.87 14.04
C ARG A 178 -1.00 -10.71 15.39
N GLY A 179 -1.75 -10.42 16.45
CA GLY A 179 -1.22 -10.35 17.81
C GLY A 179 -2.06 -9.46 18.71
N VAL A 180 -1.75 -9.48 20.01
CA VAL A 180 -2.38 -8.65 21.04
C VAL A 180 -1.34 -7.61 21.44
N PRO A 181 -1.71 -6.32 21.62
CA PRO A 181 -0.80 -5.30 22.14
C PRO A 181 -0.07 -5.80 23.39
N VAL A 182 1.24 -5.56 23.48
CA VAL A 182 2.07 -6.09 24.58
C VAL A 182 1.51 -5.60 25.91
N GLU A 183 0.99 -4.38 25.93
CA GLU A 183 0.40 -3.72 27.09
C GLU A 183 -0.81 -4.49 27.62
N GLN A 184 -1.64 -5.08 26.74
CA GLN A 184 -2.83 -5.86 27.11
C GLN A 184 -2.52 -7.25 27.68
N THR A 185 -1.28 -7.73 27.50
CA THR A 185 -0.83 -9.05 27.95
C THR A 185 0.33 -9.00 28.95
N ARG A 186 0.81 -7.79 29.27
CA ARG A 186 1.90 -7.55 30.22
C ARG A 186 1.47 -8.02 31.61
N GLY A 187 2.17 -9.04 32.13
CA GLY A 187 1.94 -9.59 33.48
C GLY A 187 0.94 -10.75 33.57
N LYS A 188 0.32 -11.18 32.45
CA LYS A 188 -0.61 -12.33 32.46
C LYS A 188 0.15 -13.67 32.44
N ARG A 189 -0.21 -14.60 33.33
CA ARG A 189 0.29 -15.98 33.34
C ARG A 189 -0.33 -16.74 32.16
N GLY A 190 0.47 -17.05 31.14
CA GLY A 190 0.03 -17.65 29.87
C GLY A 190 0.88 -17.25 28.64
N GLY A 191 1.81 -16.31 28.82
CA GLY A 191 2.71 -15.82 27.79
C GLY A 191 2.43 -14.35 27.48
N GLN A 192 3.47 -13.53 27.46
CA GLN A 192 3.35 -12.15 26.97
C GLN A 192 3.13 -12.18 25.45
N GLY A 193 2.07 -11.52 24.99
CA GLY A 193 1.87 -11.24 23.57
C GLY A 193 3.08 -10.46 23.07
N LYS A 194 3.68 -10.90 21.96
CA LYS A 194 4.88 -10.27 21.39
C LYS A 194 4.56 -9.02 20.55
N GLY A 195 3.48 -8.33 20.91
CA GLY A 195 2.87 -7.24 20.16
C GLY A 195 2.08 -7.72 18.95
N ILE A 196 1.37 -6.81 18.30
CA ILE A 196 0.81 -7.04 16.97
C ILE A 196 1.99 -7.26 16.03
N ARG A 197 2.07 -8.44 15.40
CA ARG A 197 3.18 -8.79 14.51
C ARG A 197 2.70 -8.89 13.07
N PRO A 198 3.22 -8.08 12.15
CA PRO A 198 2.92 -8.17 10.72
C PRO A 198 3.29 -9.55 10.17
N ARG A 199 2.57 -10.05 9.16
CA ARG A 199 2.94 -11.34 8.52
C ARG A 199 4.17 -11.13 7.63
N GLY A 200 5.24 -11.86 7.91
CA GLY A 200 6.49 -11.84 7.14
C GLY A 200 7.52 -10.85 7.69
N THR A 201 8.49 -10.46 6.87
CA THR A 201 9.59 -9.55 7.24
C THR A 201 9.23 -8.06 7.17
N ARG A 202 7.97 -7.72 6.90
CA ARG A 202 7.50 -6.34 6.66
C ARG A 202 6.92 -5.75 7.93
N ALA A 203 7.02 -4.43 8.14
CA ALA A 203 6.41 -3.76 9.28
C ALA A 203 4.88 -3.60 9.11
N ILE A 204 4.15 -3.36 10.22
CA ILE A 204 2.76 -2.88 10.18
C ILE A 204 2.81 -1.50 9.53
N GLY A 205 2.07 -1.30 8.44
CA GLY A 205 2.08 -0.04 7.68
C GLY A 205 2.90 0.01 6.37
N GLN A 206 3.55 -1.07 5.90
CA GLN A 206 4.25 -1.10 4.59
C GLN A 206 3.41 -1.76 3.47
N ASP A 207 3.53 -1.48 2.16
CA ASP A 207 4.15 -0.45 1.31
C ASP A 207 3.31 -0.45 0.02
N PHE A 208 3.16 0.69 -0.65
CA PHE A 208 2.64 0.71 -2.02
C PHE A 208 3.73 0.22 -2.99
N HIS A 209 3.33 -0.46 -4.05
CA HIS A 209 4.17 -0.57 -5.25
C HIS A 209 4.30 0.79 -5.92
N ASP A 210 5.37 0.92 -6.69
CA ASP A 210 5.55 2.02 -7.62
C ASP A 210 4.37 2.13 -8.59
N PHE A 211 4.09 3.37 -9.00
CA PHE A 211 3.01 3.68 -9.94
C PHE A 211 1.61 3.16 -9.53
N CYS A 212 1.24 3.16 -8.22
CA CYS A 212 -0.11 2.74 -7.82
C CYS A 212 -1.17 3.65 -8.46
N LYS A 213 -2.13 3.02 -9.14
CA LYS A 213 -3.31 3.69 -9.69
C LYS A 213 -4.54 3.43 -8.81
N CYS A 214 -4.34 3.48 -7.51
CA CYS A 214 -5.32 3.12 -6.51
C CYS A 214 -5.48 4.29 -5.53
N SER A 215 -6.72 4.72 -5.29
CA SER A 215 -7.01 5.72 -4.25
C SER A 215 -7.50 5.04 -2.98
N SER A 216 -7.06 5.57 -1.85
CA SER A 216 -7.52 5.17 -0.52
C SER A 216 -8.65 6.10 -0.10
N VAL A 217 -9.84 5.57 0.21
CA VAL A 217 -10.99 6.38 0.59
C VAL A 217 -11.46 5.96 1.98
N PRO A 218 -11.59 6.90 2.93
CA PRO A 218 -12.15 6.61 4.26
C PRO A 218 -13.65 6.33 4.15
N VAL A 219 -14.09 5.33 4.90
CA VAL A 219 -15.49 4.91 4.96
C VAL A 219 -15.98 5.06 6.40
N PHE A 220 -17.07 5.78 6.57
CA PHE A 220 -17.77 6.07 7.81
C PHE A 220 -19.09 5.27 7.87
N GLU A 221 -19.73 5.18 9.03
CA GLU A 221 -20.95 4.37 9.23
C GLU A 221 -22.09 4.70 8.25
N SER A 222 -22.18 5.95 7.81
CA SER A 222 -23.24 6.48 6.96
C SER A 222 -22.93 6.45 5.46
N ASN A 223 -21.76 5.96 5.04
CA ASN A 223 -21.32 6.11 3.66
C ASN A 223 -20.80 4.81 3.01
N TYR A 224 -20.68 4.88 1.70
CA TYR A 224 -19.98 3.91 0.87
C TYR A 224 -19.49 4.64 -0.38
N VAL A 225 -18.47 4.08 -1.02
CA VAL A 225 -17.86 4.68 -2.20
C VAL A 225 -18.52 4.15 -3.47
N GLN A 226 -18.91 5.06 -4.36
CA GLN A 226 -19.34 4.67 -5.70
C GLN A 226 -18.12 4.19 -6.50
N MET A 227 -18.21 2.96 -7.01
CA MET A 227 -17.17 2.38 -7.86
C MET A 227 -17.35 2.78 -9.33
N GLN A 228 -16.29 2.57 -10.11
CA GLN A 228 -16.37 2.68 -11.57
C GLN A 228 -17.28 1.58 -12.13
N GLU A 229 -17.95 1.85 -13.25
CA GLU A 229 -18.85 0.88 -13.89
C GLU A 229 -18.12 -0.42 -14.27
N ASP A 230 -16.85 -0.31 -14.66
CA ASP A 230 -16.01 -1.45 -15.00
C ASP A 230 -15.28 -2.06 -13.79
N ALA A 231 -15.56 -1.60 -12.56
CA ALA A 231 -14.90 -2.11 -11.37
C ALA A 231 -15.28 -3.57 -11.09
N ASP A 232 -16.50 -3.99 -11.49
CA ASP A 232 -17.03 -5.34 -11.31
C ASP A 232 -16.11 -6.41 -11.90
N LYS A 233 -15.39 -6.12 -12.99
CA LYS A 233 -14.40 -7.05 -13.56
C LYS A 233 -13.31 -7.42 -12.56
N TYR A 234 -12.93 -6.53 -11.65
CA TYR A 234 -11.93 -6.82 -10.63
C TYR A 234 -12.50 -7.71 -9.52
N TYR A 235 -13.80 -7.56 -9.20
CA TYR A 235 -14.50 -8.41 -8.23
C TYR A 235 -14.69 -9.81 -8.80
N ASP A 236 -15.17 -9.91 -10.03
CA ASP A 236 -15.35 -11.18 -10.75
C ASP A 236 -14.01 -11.89 -10.92
N SER A 237 -12.98 -11.19 -11.42
CA SER A 237 -11.64 -11.75 -11.58
C SER A 237 -11.06 -12.26 -10.26
N TYR A 238 -11.24 -11.51 -9.16
CA TYR A 238 -10.80 -11.95 -7.83
C TYR A 238 -11.56 -13.19 -7.35
N ARG A 239 -12.90 -13.20 -7.44
CA ARG A 239 -13.75 -14.33 -7.04
C ARG A 239 -13.36 -15.57 -7.83
N ASP A 240 -13.38 -15.49 -9.14
CA ASP A 240 -13.11 -16.62 -10.04
C ASP A 240 -11.68 -17.14 -9.86
N SER A 241 -10.70 -16.25 -9.63
CA SER A 241 -9.32 -16.64 -9.32
C SER A 241 -9.18 -17.27 -7.93
N ALA A 242 -9.90 -16.77 -6.92
CA ALA A 242 -9.90 -17.33 -5.59
C ALA A 242 -10.54 -18.72 -5.58
N ASP A 243 -11.66 -18.91 -6.27
CA ASP A 243 -12.35 -20.19 -6.39
C ASP A 243 -11.45 -21.21 -7.09
N LYS A 244 -10.89 -20.87 -8.26
CA LYS A 244 -9.91 -21.73 -8.97
C LYS A 244 -8.72 -22.14 -8.10
N VAL A 245 -8.20 -21.22 -7.29
CA VAL A 245 -7.08 -21.51 -6.39
C VAL A 245 -7.52 -22.38 -5.22
N ASN A 246 -8.72 -22.15 -4.66
CA ASN A 246 -9.24 -22.86 -3.50
C ASN A 246 -9.73 -24.27 -3.84
N ASP A 247 -10.27 -24.49 -5.05
CA ASP A 247 -10.68 -25.82 -5.53
C ASP A 247 -9.51 -26.82 -5.56
N GLY A 248 -8.28 -26.31 -5.74
CA GLY A 248 -7.05 -27.09 -5.66
C GLY A 248 -6.50 -27.29 -4.24
N LEU A 249 -7.20 -26.81 -3.20
CA LEU A 249 -6.74 -26.86 -1.81
C LEU A 249 -7.74 -27.60 -0.92
N VAL A 250 -7.22 -28.41 0.00
CA VAL A 250 -8.00 -29.02 1.08
C VAL A 250 -7.51 -28.53 2.43
N LEU A 251 -8.43 -28.32 3.37
CA LEU A 251 -8.10 -27.90 4.73
C LEU A 251 -7.78 -29.13 5.57
N GLU A 252 -6.51 -29.31 5.92
CA GLU A 252 -6.09 -30.35 6.85
C GLU A 252 -5.99 -29.80 8.27
N SER A 253 -6.37 -30.61 9.25
CA SER A 253 -6.23 -30.30 10.67
C SER A 253 -5.30 -31.29 11.36
N THR A 254 -4.27 -30.79 12.03
CA THR A 254 -3.41 -31.57 12.92
C THR A 254 -3.76 -31.25 14.37
N THR A 255 -4.22 -32.24 15.12
CA THR A 255 -4.48 -32.11 16.55
C THR A 255 -3.25 -32.53 17.35
N THR A 256 -2.78 -31.66 18.24
CA THR A 256 -1.68 -31.95 19.17
C THR A 256 -2.17 -31.85 20.60
N THR A 257 -1.97 -32.91 21.40
CA THR A 257 -2.22 -32.89 22.84
C THR A 257 -1.07 -32.19 23.56
N LEU A 258 -1.37 -31.15 24.32
CA LEU A 258 -0.43 -30.39 25.13
C LEU A 258 -0.16 -31.10 26.46
N LYS A 259 0.89 -30.67 27.17
CA LYS A 259 1.33 -31.30 28.43
C LYS A 259 0.29 -31.28 29.56
N ASP A 260 -0.66 -30.36 29.50
CA ASP A 260 -1.78 -30.23 30.45
C ASP A 260 -3.03 -31.04 30.04
N GLY A 261 -2.94 -31.85 28.98
CA GLY A 261 -4.05 -32.64 28.44
C GLY A 261 -4.97 -31.88 27.50
N THR A 262 -4.77 -30.58 27.29
CA THR A 262 -5.57 -29.80 26.33
C THR A 262 -5.18 -30.12 24.89
N GLN A 263 -6.15 -30.07 23.98
CA GLN A 263 -5.91 -30.31 22.56
C GLN A 263 -5.77 -28.98 21.80
N LYS A 264 -4.75 -28.90 20.94
CA LYS A 264 -4.53 -27.78 20.03
C LYS A 264 -4.68 -28.25 18.59
N ASN A 265 -5.69 -27.74 17.91
CA ASN A 265 -5.84 -27.94 16.47
C ASN A 265 -5.02 -26.90 15.71
N GLN A 266 -4.25 -27.37 14.74
CA GLN A 266 -3.58 -26.54 13.75
C GLN A 266 -4.20 -26.85 12.39
N TYR A 267 -4.58 -25.80 11.67
CA TYR A 267 -5.18 -25.95 10.35
C TYR A 267 -4.20 -25.46 9.29
N ALA A 268 -4.05 -26.23 8.21
CA ALA A 268 -3.24 -25.88 7.07
C ALA A 268 -4.01 -26.17 5.79
N TRP A 269 -3.99 -25.23 4.85
CA TRP A 269 -4.39 -25.51 3.48
C TRP A 269 -3.28 -26.30 2.80
N VAL A 270 -3.60 -27.46 2.24
CA VAL A 270 -2.66 -28.28 1.48
C VAL A 270 -3.16 -28.43 0.06
N ASP A 271 -2.21 -28.55 -0.86
CA ASP A 271 -2.47 -28.84 -2.27
C ASP A 271 -3.08 -30.23 -2.42
N SER A 272 -4.25 -30.34 -3.05
CA SER A 272 -4.98 -31.61 -3.15
C SER A 272 -4.25 -32.66 -3.96
N ALA A 273 -3.39 -32.26 -4.90
CA ALA A 273 -2.61 -33.17 -5.73
C ALA A 273 -1.30 -33.62 -5.08
N SER A 274 -0.58 -32.71 -4.41
CA SER A 274 0.76 -32.97 -3.86
C SER A 274 0.80 -33.17 -2.34
N GLY A 275 -0.27 -32.85 -1.61
CA GLY A 275 -0.31 -32.83 -0.15
C GLY A 275 0.58 -31.74 0.48
N ALA A 276 1.20 -30.88 -0.33
CA ALA A 276 2.14 -29.88 0.17
C ALA A 276 1.39 -28.70 0.81
N PRO A 277 1.80 -28.25 2.02
CA PRO A 277 1.16 -27.13 2.68
C PRO A 277 1.37 -25.84 1.88
N LYS A 278 0.30 -25.05 1.76
CA LYS A 278 0.32 -23.73 1.14
C LYS A 278 0.09 -22.66 2.20
N SER A 279 1.03 -21.73 2.26
CA SER A 279 0.86 -20.53 3.06
C SER A 279 -0.13 -19.57 2.42
N SER A 280 -0.80 -18.75 3.24
CA SER A 280 -1.64 -17.64 2.75
C SER A 280 -0.94 -16.69 1.76
N LYS A 281 0.40 -16.56 1.87
CA LYS A 281 1.22 -15.79 0.93
C LYS A 281 1.28 -16.47 -0.44
N GLN A 282 1.48 -17.79 -0.47
CA GLN A 282 1.49 -18.55 -1.72
C GLN A 282 0.11 -18.51 -2.38
N GLN A 283 -0.95 -18.70 -1.60
CA GLN A 283 -2.33 -18.59 -2.09
C GLN A 283 -2.61 -17.22 -2.72
N THR A 284 -2.27 -16.13 -2.02
CA THR A 284 -2.43 -14.76 -2.58
C THR A 284 -1.62 -14.58 -3.87
N LYS A 285 -0.40 -15.13 -3.95
CA LYS A 285 0.43 -15.09 -5.17
C LYS A 285 -0.23 -15.84 -6.33
N MET A 286 -0.85 -16.99 -6.06
CA MET A 286 -1.58 -17.78 -7.06
C MET A 286 -2.82 -17.03 -7.56
N ILE A 287 -3.60 -16.44 -6.64
CA ILE A 287 -4.77 -15.61 -7.00
C ILE A 287 -4.34 -14.45 -7.89
N LEU A 288 -3.29 -13.71 -7.50
CA LEU A 288 -2.76 -12.61 -8.31
C LEU A 288 -2.26 -13.05 -9.69
N ALA A 289 -1.66 -14.24 -9.79
CA ALA A 289 -1.22 -14.78 -11.07
C ALA A 289 -2.40 -15.10 -11.98
N ALA A 290 -3.47 -15.70 -11.44
CA ALA A 290 -4.70 -15.97 -12.18
C ALA A 290 -5.41 -14.66 -12.59
N MET A 291 -5.53 -13.69 -11.68
CA MET A 291 -6.11 -12.38 -11.99
C MET A 291 -5.33 -11.64 -13.10
N ARG A 292 -4.00 -11.72 -13.11
CA ARG A 292 -3.17 -11.13 -14.18
C ARG A 292 -3.51 -11.70 -15.56
N GLN A 293 -3.67 -13.03 -15.62
CA GLN A 293 -4.03 -13.72 -16.86
C GLN A 293 -5.42 -13.29 -17.33
N ASP A 294 -6.38 -13.26 -16.42
CA ASP A 294 -7.78 -12.91 -16.69
C ASP A 294 -7.96 -11.44 -17.12
N LEU A 295 -7.29 -10.52 -16.43
CA LEU A 295 -7.33 -9.08 -16.72
C LEU A 295 -6.41 -8.66 -17.88
N GLY A 296 -5.61 -9.57 -18.44
CA GLY A 296 -4.66 -9.27 -19.51
C GLY A 296 -3.53 -8.30 -19.08
N VAL A 297 -3.16 -8.29 -17.80
CA VAL A 297 -2.12 -7.40 -17.24
C VAL A 297 -0.90 -8.21 -16.81
N LYS A 298 0.29 -7.71 -17.10
CA LYS A 298 1.56 -8.37 -16.75
C LYS A 298 1.93 -8.17 -15.28
#